data_AF-A0A4Q6G910-F1
#
_entry.id   AF-A0A4Q6G910-F1
#
_cell.length_a   1.000
_cell.length_b   1.000
_cell.length_c   1.000
_cell.angle_alpha   90.00
_cell.angle_beta   90.00
_cell.angle_gamma   90.00
#
_symmetry.space_group_name_H-M   'P 1'
#
loop_
_entity.id
_entity.type
_entity.pdbx_description
1 polymer ?
#
loop_
_entity_poly.entity_id
_entity_poly.type
_entity_poly.pdbx_seq_one_letter_code
_entity_poly.pdbx_strand_id
1 'polypeptide(L)'
;MRIVIDFLHARDGIEPATLDFIKVLAAAAGPRELWIAAPLGHPALLDDLRLAFPGRVRAFDLPARLAGERLAAALREHALAGLSPDVVLVPAQAPRAAPKLPFPVLYRDPRDPHGVPALLLELDASAAERVSRPQAARPKLAYVSPLPPVKSGIADYSAELVPELARYYDIELVVDQDSVLDARLEGFPMRSPDWLRAHAHEVERVVYHVGNSHAHQHMFALIRDVPGIVVLHDFYFSGVLDNLEREGYLPQAFVKALYESHGYTGLLSHRKEGRNPSIWKYPLNKGVLDNAAGVIVHADFSKELATQWYGPEAAEGWQTIPLLRGRPQGSGTPQARAAARARLGIGEG
;
A
#
# COMPACT_ATOMS: atom_id res chain seq x y z
N MET A 1 -1.65 -11.52 -20.91
CA MET A 1 -3.06 -11.23 -20.62
C MET A 1 -3.45 -11.93 -19.32
N ARG A 2 -4.07 -11.22 -18.37
CA ARG A 2 -4.60 -11.73 -17.11
C ARG A 2 -6.12 -11.89 -17.17
N ILE A 3 -6.57 -13.12 -17.10
CA ILE A 3 -7.98 -13.50 -16.97
C ILE A 3 -8.26 -13.74 -15.48
N VAL A 4 -9.17 -12.99 -14.90
CA VAL A 4 -9.67 -13.25 -13.54
C VAL A 4 -11.00 -14.00 -13.65
N ILE A 5 -11.07 -15.19 -13.05
CA ILE A 5 -12.29 -16.00 -12.98
C ILE A 5 -12.98 -15.67 -11.65
N ASP A 6 -14.18 -15.11 -11.74
CA ASP A 6 -14.90 -14.58 -10.58
C ASP A 6 -15.93 -15.59 -10.04
N PHE A 7 -15.61 -16.16 -8.87
CA PHE A 7 -16.51 -16.97 -8.05
C PHE A 7 -16.98 -16.24 -6.78
N LEU A 8 -16.75 -14.94 -6.66
CA LEU A 8 -17.15 -14.17 -5.46
C LEU A 8 -18.67 -14.13 -5.25
N HIS A 9 -19.44 -14.49 -6.28
CA HIS A 9 -20.89 -14.66 -6.23
C HIS A 9 -21.35 -16.06 -5.78
N ALA A 10 -20.46 -17.05 -5.75
CA ALA A 10 -20.79 -18.43 -5.41
C ALA A 10 -20.99 -18.57 -3.89
N ARG A 11 -22.25 -18.69 -3.44
CA ARG A 11 -22.60 -18.76 -2.00
C ARG A 11 -22.54 -20.18 -1.43
N ASP A 12 -22.86 -21.17 -2.25
CA ASP A 12 -23.06 -22.57 -1.85
C ASP A 12 -21.98 -23.53 -2.39
N GLY A 13 -20.83 -22.98 -2.80
CA GLY A 13 -19.76 -23.71 -3.47
C GLY A 13 -19.80 -23.57 -5.00
N ILE A 14 -18.88 -24.26 -5.68
CA ILE A 14 -18.75 -24.26 -7.15
C ILE A 14 -19.27 -25.59 -7.69
N GLU A 15 -20.20 -25.55 -8.66
CA GLU A 15 -20.72 -26.79 -9.29
C GLU A 15 -19.60 -27.58 -10.00
N PRO A 16 -19.60 -28.93 -9.95
CA PRO A 16 -18.59 -29.76 -10.60
C PRO A 16 -18.41 -29.47 -12.11
N ALA A 17 -19.50 -29.26 -12.84
CA ALA A 17 -19.45 -28.92 -14.26
C ALA A 17 -18.72 -27.59 -14.52
N THR A 18 -18.85 -26.63 -13.59
CA THR A 18 -18.13 -25.36 -13.65
C THR A 18 -16.64 -25.55 -13.40
N LEU A 19 -16.31 -26.39 -12.42
CA LEU A 19 -14.91 -26.70 -12.13
C LEU A 19 -14.22 -27.38 -13.31
N ASP A 20 -14.88 -28.35 -13.95
CA ASP A 20 -14.34 -29.04 -15.12
C ASP A 20 -14.21 -28.11 -16.33
N PHE A 21 -15.18 -27.23 -16.55
CA PHE A 21 -15.09 -26.17 -17.56
C PHE A 21 -13.85 -25.28 -17.35
N ILE A 22 -13.58 -24.84 -16.11
CA ILE A 22 -12.39 -24.04 -15.79
C ILE A 22 -11.10 -24.85 -15.95
N LYS A 23 -11.09 -26.15 -15.64
CA LYS A 23 -9.91 -27.02 -15.89
C LYS A 23 -9.59 -27.09 -17.39
N VAL A 24 -10.60 -27.25 -18.24
CA VAL A 24 -10.41 -27.25 -19.70
C VAL A 24 -9.89 -25.89 -20.18
N LEU A 25 -10.44 -24.79 -19.65
CA LEU A 25 -9.94 -23.44 -19.93
C LEU A 25 -8.48 -23.25 -19.51
N ALA A 26 -8.11 -23.73 -18.32
CA ALA A 26 -6.74 -23.64 -17.82
C ALA A 26 -5.74 -24.43 -18.68
N ALA A 27 -6.13 -25.63 -19.14
CA ALA A 27 -5.31 -26.43 -20.05
C ALA A 27 -5.10 -25.73 -21.42
N ALA A 28 -6.10 -24.97 -21.89
CA ALA A 28 -6.05 -24.26 -23.18
C ALA A 28 -5.52 -22.81 -23.09
N ALA A 29 -5.22 -22.31 -21.89
CA ALA A 29 -4.91 -20.91 -21.63
C ALA A 29 -3.63 -20.40 -22.34
N GLY A 30 -2.68 -21.28 -22.63
CA GLY A 30 -1.39 -20.91 -23.22
C GLY A 30 -0.61 -19.91 -22.36
N PRO A 31 -0.12 -18.78 -22.89
CA PRO A 31 0.69 -17.81 -22.15
C PRO A 31 -0.13 -16.89 -21.21
N ARG A 32 -1.45 -17.08 -21.12
CA ARG A 32 -2.34 -16.23 -20.33
C ARG A 32 -2.19 -16.53 -18.83
N GLU A 33 -2.26 -15.49 -18.01
CA GLU A 33 -2.35 -15.64 -16.56
C GLU A 33 -3.81 -15.89 -16.18
N LEU A 34 -4.12 -17.03 -15.56
CA LEU A 34 -5.43 -17.29 -14.98
C LEU A 34 -5.35 -17.09 -13.48
N TRP A 35 -6.23 -16.27 -12.95
CA TRP A 35 -6.37 -15.99 -11.54
C TRP A 35 -7.79 -16.34 -11.12
N ILE A 36 -7.95 -17.11 -10.05
CA ILE A 36 -9.26 -17.48 -9.54
C ILE A 36 -9.55 -16.63 -8.31
N ALA A 37 -10.65 -15.87 -8.33
CA ALA A 37 -11.17 -15.10 -7.21
C ALA A 37 -12.34 -15.86 -6.56
N ALA A 38 -12.15 -16.35 -5.33
CA ALA A 38 -13.15 -17.16 -4.62
C ALA A 38 -13.33 -16.68 -3.16
N PRO A 39 -14.52 -16.87 -2.56
CA PRO A 39 -14.78 -16.46 -1.18
C PRO A 39 -14.03 -17.33 -0.17
N LEU A 40 -13.48 -16.73 0.90
CA LEU A 40 -12.78 -17.42 1.99
C LEU A 40 -13.71 -18.18 2.96
N GLY A 41 -15.02 -17.95 2.88
CA GLY A 41 -16.01 -18.54 3.79
C GLY A 41 -16.19 -20.07 3.70
N HIS A 42 -15.58 -20.72 2.72
CA HIS A 42 -15.63 -22.18 2.53
C HIS A 42 -14.21 -22.77 2.41
N PRO A 43 -13.57 -23.16 3.54
CA PRO A 43 -12.18 -23.62 3.54
C PRO A 43 -11.91 -24.81 2.60
N ALA A 44 -12.83 -25.77 2.53
CA ALA A 44 -12.71 -26.95 1.66
C ALA A 44 -12.68 -26.56 0.17
N LEU A 45 -13.46 -25.56 -0.24
CA LEU A 45 -13.48 -25.06 -1.62
C LEU A 45 -12.13 -24.49 -2.04
N LEU A 46 -11.48 -23.76 -1.14
CA LEU A 46 -10.18 -23.17 -1.42
C LEU A 46 -9.11 -24.24 -1.60
N ASP A 47 -9.14 -25.30 -0.80
CA ASP A 47 -8.20 -26.41 -0.90
C ASP A 47 -8.42 -27.20 -2.19
N ASP A 48 -9.67 -27.45 -2.58
CA ASP A 48 -10.03 -28.08 -3.86
C ASP A 48 -9.53 -27.26 -5.06
N LEU A 49 -9.70 -25.93 -5.00
CA LEU A 49 -9.21 -25.02 -6.04
C LEU A 49 -7.68 -24.97 -6.09
N ARG A 50 -7.00 -24.97 -4.95
CA ARG A 50 -5.53 -24.99 -4.91
C ARG A 50 -4.97 -26.29 -5.46
N LEU A 51 -5.65 -27.41 -5.19
CA LEU A 51 -5.27 -28.72 -5.71
C LEU A 51 -5.50 -28.80 -7.23
N ALA A 52 -6.64 -28.28 -7.71
CA ALA A 52 -6.96 -28.25 -9.13
C ALA A 52 -6.12 -27.24 -9.93
N PHE A 53 -5.69 -26.14 -9.31
CA PHE A 53 -4.99 -25.02 -9.95
C PHE A 53 -3.75 -24.58 -9.17
N PRO A 54 -2.67 -25.39 -9.16
CA PRO A 54 -1.47 -25.09 -8.39
C PRO A 54 -0.83 -23.78 -8.87
N GLY A 55 -0.80 -22.77 -7.98
CA GLY A 55 0.05 -21.59 -8.12
C GLY A 55 -0.61 -20.26 -8.51
N ARG A 56 -1.95 -20.16 -8.70
CA ARG A 56 -2.60 -18.89 -9.10
C ARG A 56 -4.02 -18.64 -8.56
N VAL A 57 -4.33 -19.12 -7.36
CA VAL A 57 -5.63 -18.89 -6.70
C VAL A 57 -5.51 -17.73 -5.69
N ARG A 58 -6.38 -16.72 -5.80
CA ARG A 58 -6.51 -15.62 -4.83
C ARG A 58 -7.86 -15.70 -4.14
N ALA A 59 -7.83 -15.96 -2.84
CA ALA A 59 -9.02 -16.01 -2.03
C ALA A 59 -9.30 -14.63 -1.42
N PHE A 60 -10.57 -14.25 -1.31
CA PHE A 60 -11.00 -13.00 -0.71
C PHE A 60 -12.05 -13.26 0.36
N ASP A 61 -11.93 -12.59 1.50
CA ASP A 61 -12.99 -12.59 2.49
C ASP A 61 -13.92 -11.44 2.15
N LEU A 62 -15.02 -11.77 1.46
CA LEU A 62 -16.11 -10.84 1.28
C LEU A 62 -17.15 -11.18 2.35
N PRO A 63 -17.31 -10.35 3.41
CA PRO A 63 -18.23 -10.63 4.49
C PRO A 63 -19.68 -10.52 4.01
N ALA A 64 -20.18 -11.58 3.38
CA ALA A 64 -21.49 -11.65 2.75
C ALA A 64 -22.63 -11.45 3.77
N ARG A 65 -22.39 -11.78 5.05
CA ARG A 65 -23.38 -11.67 6.14
C ARG A 65 -23.47 -10.27 6.77
N LEU A 66 -22.45 -9.42 6.64
CA LEU A 66 -22.40 -8.10 7.30
C LEU A 66 -22.72 -6.94 6.35
N ALA A 67 -22.53 -7.13 5.05
CA ALA A 67 -22.49 -6.03 4.09
C ALA A 67 -23.87 -5.63 3.52
N GLY A 68 -24.87 -6.51 3.52
CA GLY A 68 -26.07 -6.32 2.70
C GLY A 68 -25.75 -6.33 1.20
N GLU A 69 -26.76 -6.33 0.32
CA GLU A 69 -26.56 -6.56 -1.12
C GLU A 69 -25.76 -5.45 -1.82
N ARG A 70 -25.96 -4.19 -1.42
CA ARG A 70 -25.32 -3.02 -2.06
C ARG A 70 -23.83 -2.92 -1.75
N LEU A 71 -23.42 -3.16 -0.50
CA LEU A 71 -22.01 -3.13 -0.13
C LEU A 71 -21.29 -4.39 -0.61
N ALA A 72 -21.96 -5.55 -0.62
CA ALA A 72 -21.38 -6.78 -1.19
C ALA A 72 -21.00 -6.60 -2.67
N ALA A 73 -21.83 -5.89 -3.45
CA ALA A 73 -21.52 -5.56 -4.85
C ALA A 73 -20.29 -4.64 -4.97
N ALA A 74 -20.22 -3.57 -4.17
CA ALA A 74 -19.08 -2.64 -4.18
C ALA A 74 -17.77 -3.31 -3.71
N LEU A 75 -17.83 -4.16 -2.68
CA LEU A 75 -16.67 -4.92 -2.19
C LEU A 75 -16.18 -5.93 -3.24
N ARG A 76 -17.10 -6.63 -3.92
CA ARG A 76 -16.76 -7.52 -5.04
C ARG A 76 -16.08 -6.76 -6.18
N GLU A 77 -16.62 -5.61 -6.57
CA GLU A 77 -16.02 -4.75 -7.59
C GLU A 77 -14.60 -4.32 -7.20
N HIS A 78 -14.42 -3.82 -5.97
CA HIS A 78 -13.11 -3.36 -5.49
C HIS A 78 -12.10 -4.52 -5.41
N ALA A 79 -12.52 -5.69 -4.93
CA ALA A 79 -11.68 -6.88 -4.88
C ALA A 79 -11.21 -7.32 -6.27
N LEU A 80 -12.11 -7.35 -7.26
CA LEU A 80 -11.78 -7.67 -8.65
C LEU A 80 -10.86 -6.61 -9.28
N ALA A 81 -11.11 -5.32 -9.02
CA ALA A 81 -10.25 -4.23 -9.50
C ALA A 81 -8.82 -4.35 -8.98
N GLY A 82 -8.65 -4.72 -7.70
CA GLY A 82 -7.34 -4.94 -7.07
C GLY A 82 -6.49 -6.04 -7.75
N LEU A 83 -7.13 -7.00 -8.43
CA LEU A 83 -6.44 -8.03 -9.21
C LEU A 83 -5.89 -7.54 -10.55
N SER A 84 -6.24 -6.33 -10.97
CA SER A 84 -5.88 -5.73 -12.26
C SER A 84 -6.16 -6.66 -13.46
N PRO A 85 -7.41 -7.14 -13.64
CA PRO A 85 -7.77 -8.02 -14.76
C PRO A 85 -7.64 -7.32 -16.11
N ASP A 86 -7.21 -8.07 -17.12
CA ASP A 86 -7.42 -7.70 -18.53
C ASP A 86 -8.86 -7.99 -18.97
N VAL A 87 -9.42 -9.07 -18.46
CA VAL A 87 -10.83 -9.45 -18.59
C VAL A 87 -11.25 -10.29 -17.38
N VAL A 88 -12.50 -10.13 -16.94
CA VAL A 88 -13.11 -10.99 -15.91
C VAL A 88 -14.04 -11.99 -16.58
N LEU A 89 -13.86 -13.28 -16.30
CA LEU A 89 -14.78 -14.34 -16.70
C LEU A 89 -15.68 -14.71 -15.52
N VAL A 90 -16.99 -14.60 -15.70
CA VAL A 90 -18.00 -15.09 -14.75
C VAL A 90 -18.62 -16.36 -15.33
N PRO A 91 -18.38 -17.54 -14.73
CA PRO A 91 -18.90 -18.81 -15.25
C PRO A 91 -20.38 -19.00 -14.87
N ALA A 92 -21.23 -18.08 -15.31
CA ALA A 92 -22.67 -18.07 -15.12
C ALA A 92 -23.36 -17.39 -16.31
N GLN A 93 -24.69 -17.48 -16.37
CA GLN A 93 -25.48 -16.74 -17.35
C GLN A 93 -25.42 -15.23 -17.07
N ALA A 94 -25.43 -14.44 -18.15
CA ALA A 94 -25.42 -12.99 -18.03
C ALA A 94 -26.67 -12.48 -17.28
N PRO A 95 -26.52 -11.59 -16.28
CA PRO A 95 -27.66 -10.97 -15.62
C PRO A 95 -28.40 -10.06 -16.60
N ARG A 96 -29.71 -9.84 -16.37
CA ARG A 96 -30.55 -8.93 -17.20
C ARG A 96 -29.99 -7.50 -17.28
N ALA A 97 -29.28 -7.07 -16.25
CA ALA A 97 -28.55 -5.81 -16.21
C ALA A 97 -27.15 -6.07 -15.66
N ALA A 98 -26.13 -5.98 -16.51
CA ALA A 98 -24.75 -6.10 -16.09
C ALA A 98 -24.27 -4.78 -15.47
N PRO A 99 -23.57 -4.81 -14.32
CA PRO A 99 -22.95 -3.61 -13.76
C PRO A 99 -21.89 -3.08 -14.73
N LYS A 100 -21.82 -1.75 -14.88
CA LYS A 100 -20.73 -1.09 -15.59
C LYS A 100 -19.50 -1.12 -14.69
N LEU A 101 -18.59 -2.04 -14.98
CA LEU A 101 -17.34 -2.20 -14.24
C LEU A 101 -16.18 -1.55 -15.00
N PRO A 102 -15.10 -1.15 -14.31
CA PRO A 102 -13.94 -0.51 -14.93
C PRO A 102 -13.06 -1.47 -15.76
N PHE A 103 -13.50 -2.72 -15.94
CA PHE A 103 -12.85 -3.76 -16.71
C PHE A 103 -13.92 -4.59 -17.45
N PRO A 104 -13.59 -5.19 -18.61
CA PRO A 104 -14.53 -5.99 -19.36
C PRO A 104 -14.90 -7.26 -18.57
N VAL A 105 -16.19 -7.60 -18.57
CA VAL A 105 -16.72 -8.80 -17.93
C VAL A 105 -17.44 -9.64 -18.96
N LEU A 106 -17.00 -10.88 -19.09
CA LEU A 106 -17.60 -11.88 -19.95
C LEU A 106 -18.33 -12.91 -19.10
N TYR A 107 -19.61 -13.13 -19.40
CA TYR A 107 -20.41 -14.16 -18.75
C TYR A 107 -20.46 -15.38 -19.65
N ARG A 108 -20.17 -16.57 -19.11
CA ARG A 108 -20.29 -17.81 -19.86
C ARG A 108 -20.97 -18.89 -19.04
N ASP A 109 -22.02 -19.47 -19.62
CA ASP A 109 -22.59 -20.70 -19.07
C ASP A 109 -21.55 -21.84 -19.21
N PRO A 110 -21.18 -22.53 -18.13
CA PRO A 110 -20.27 -23.67 -18.19
C PRO A 110 -20.74 -24.81 -19.11
N ARG A 111 -22.04 -24.85 -19.45
CA ARG A 111 -22.66 -25.83 -20.34
C ARG A 111 -22.77 -25.34 -21.79
N ASP A 112 -22.16 -24.20 -22.12
CA ASP A 112 -22.17 -23.62 -23.47
C ASP A 112 -21.54 -24.58 -24.50
N PRO A 113 -22.25 -24.94 -25.59
CA PRO A 113 -21.75 -25.84 -26.64
C PRO A 113 -20.60 -25.25 -27.49
N HIS A 114 -20.36 -23.94 -27.45
CA HIS A 114 -19.37 -23.29 -28.32
C HIS A 114 -17.90 -23.56 -27.95
N GLY A 115 -17.65 -24.26 -26.84
CA GLY A 115 -16.33 -24.79 -26.49
C GLY A 115 -15.30 -23.74 -26.07
N VAL A 116 -14.26 -24.19 -25.37
CA VAL A 116 -13.19 -23.34 -24.84
C VAL A 116 -12.41 -22.54 -25.89
N PRO A 117 -12.13 -23.05 -27.12
CA PRO A 117 -11.42 -22.27 -28.13
C PRO A 117 -12.15 -21.00 -28.57
N ALA A 118 -13.48 -21.05 -28.74
CA ALA A 118 -14.28 -19.87 -29.08
C ALA A 118 -14.28 -18.85 -27.94
N LEU A 119 -14.34 -19.34 -26.69
CA LEU A 119 -14.21 -18.49 -25.51
C LEU A 119 -12.86 -17.78 -25.44
N LEU A 120 -11.76 -18.46 -25.73
CA LEU A 120 -10.44 -17.81 -25.72
C LEU A 120 -10.35 -16.66 -26.73
N LEU A 121 -10.92 -16.84 -27.93
CA LEU A 121 -11.00 -15.77 -28.93
C LEU A 121 -11.85 -14.59 -28.44
N GLU A 122 -12.97 -14.86 -27.77
CA GLU A 122 -13.84 -13.83 -27.22
C GLU A 122 -13.21 -13.11 -26.02
N LEU A 123 -12.46 -13.82 -25.18
CA LEU A 123 -11.67 -13.22 -24.09
C LEU A 123 -10.57 -12.32 -24.64
N ASP A 124 -9.86 -12.77 -25.69
CA ASP A 124 -8.84 -11.95 -26.35
C ASP A 124 -9.46 -10.72 -27.01
N ALA A 125 -10.60 -10.87 -27.69
CA ALA A 125 -11.35 -9.77 -28.28
C ALA A 125 -11.85 -8.78 -27.22
N SER A 126 -12.43 -9.28 -26.12
CA SER A 126 -12.90 -8.45 -24.99
C SER A 126 -11.75 -7.72 -24.29
N ALA A 127 -10.58 -8.36 -24.18
CA ALA A 127 -9.38 -7.73 -23.64
C ALA A 127 -8.78 -6.70 -24.61
N ALA A 128 -8.90 -6.92 -25.93
CA ALA A 128 -8.46 -6.00 -26.97
C ALA A 128 -9.43 -4.81 -27.17
N GLU A 129 -10.72 -5.02 -26.93
CA GLU A 129 -11.77 -3.99 -26.79
C GLU A 129 -11.62 -3.15 -25.53
N ARG A 130 -10.49 -3.26 -24.81
CA ARG A 130 -10.06 -2.20 -23.90
C ARG A 130 -10.08 -0.88 -24.65
N VAL A 131 -11.19 -0.17 -24.44
CA VAL A 131 -11.33 1.25 -24.55
C VAL A 131 -10.01 1.83 -24.06
N SER A 132 -9.31 2.52 -24.98
CA SER A 132 -8.23 3.44 -24.65
C SER A 132 -8.65 4.11 -23.36
N ARG A 133 -7.99 3.82 -22.24
CA ARG A 133 -8.26 4.51 -20.99
C ARG A 133 -8.32 6.00 -21.38
N PRO A 134 -9.42 6.74 -21.16
CA PRO A 134 -9.23 8.17 -20.92
C PRO A 134 -8.14 8.17 -19.86
N GLN A 135 -6.97 8.75 -20.17
CA GLN A 135 -5.76 8.66 -19.36
C GLN A 135 -6.20 8.59 -17.90
N ALA A 136 -6.13 7.39 -17.29
CA ALA A 136 -6.88 7.15 -16.07
C ALA A 136 -6.53 8.29 -15.13
N ALA A 137 -7.54 9.01 -14.63
CA ALA A 137 -7.33 10.09 -13.69
C ALA A 137 -6.30 9.60 -12.68
N ARG A 138 -5.25 10.39 -12.47
CA ARG A 138 -4.11 9.91 -11.69
C ARG A 138 -4.66 9.48 -10.33
N PRO A 139 -4.26 8.30 -9.81
CA PRO A 139 -4.83 7.82 -8.56
C PRO A 139 -4.67 8.87 -7.46
N LYS A 140 -5.71 9.04 -6.64
CA LYS A 140 -5.67 10.04 -5.56
C LYS A 140 -4.76 9.57 -4.43
N LEU A 141 -3.76 10.38 -4.08
CA LEU A 141 -2.76 10.10 -3.04
C LEU A 141 -2.91 11.11 -1.89
N ALA A 142 -3.19 10.61 -0.69
CA ALA A 142 -2.97 11.37 0.53
C ALA A 142 -1.48 11.30 0.90
N TYR A 143 -0.81 12.45 0.88
CA TYR A 143 0.60 12.58 1.20
C TYR A 143 0.76 13.22 2.59
N VAL A 144 1.03 12.38 3.59
CA VAL A 144 1.10 12.77 5.01
C VAL A 144 2.57 13.01 5.37
N SER A 145 2.94 14.28 5.53
CA SER A 145 4.32 14.68 5.84
C SER A 145 4.34 16.06 6.48
N PRO A 146 5.30 16.40 7.37
CA PRO A 146 5.59 17.81 7.58
C PRO A 146 6.07 18.45 6.27
N LEU A 147 5.78 19.72 6.09
CA LEU A 147 6.18 20.50 4.91
C LEU A 147 6.82 21.82 5.35
N PRO A 148 7.63 22.48 4.51
CA PRO A 148 8.19 23.78 4.85
C PRO A 148 7.07 24.75 5.23
N PRO A 149 7.22 25.59 6.28
CA PRO A 149 8.47 25.99 6.92
C PRO A 149 8.89 25.13 8.14
N VAL A 150 8.28 23.97 8.36
CA VAL A 150 8.68 23.07 9.46
C VAL A 150 10.16 22.68 9.29
N LYS A 151 10.97 22.94 10.31
CA LYS A 151 12.43 22.71 10.29
C LYS A 151 12.75 21.21 10.46
N SER A 152 12.57 20.45 9.39
CA SER A 152 12.86 19.02 9.33
C SER A 152 13.43 18.67 7.95
N GLY A 153 14.46 17.82 7.89
CA GLY A 153 14.97 17.32 6.62
C GLY A 153 13.91 16.55 5.81
N ILE A 154 12.89 16.02 6.49
CA ILE A 154 11.74 15.36 5.85
C ILE A 154 10.85 16.38 5.13
N ALA A 155 10.70 17.59 5.69
CA ALA A 155 9.92 18.65 5.06
C ALA A 155 10.55 19.09 3.73
N ASP A 156 11.86 19.34 3.74
CA ASP A 156 12.61 19.67 2.52
C ASP A 156 12.55 18.54 1.48
N TYR A 157 12.76 17.30 1.95
CA TYR A 157 12.65 16.10 1.11
C TYR A 157 11.26 15.97 0.47
N SER A 158 10.20 16.20 1.24
CA SER A 158 8.82 16.12 0.74
C SER A 158 8.52 17.23 -0.28
N ALA A 159 9.02 18.45 -0.05
CA ALA A 159 8.88 19.53 -1.02
C ALA A 159 9.60 19.25 -2.35
N GLU A 160 10.68 18.46 -2.34
CA GLU A 160 11.33 17.97 -3.57
C GLU A 160 10.57 16.82 -4.23
N LEU A 161 10.01 15.90 -3.45
CA LEU A 161 9.39 14.68 -3.95
C LEU A 161 7.99 14.90 -4.53
N VAL A 162 7.17 15.74 -3.89
CA VAL A 162 5.76 15.95 -4.25
C VAL A 162 5.57 16.34 -5.73
N PRO A 163 6.31 17.31 -6.31
CA PRO A 163 6.17 17.67 -7.72
C PRO A 163 6.49 16.52 -8.68
N GLU A 164 7.45 15.67 -8.32
CA GLU A 164 7.84 14.52 -9.14
C GLU A 164 6.77 13.41 -9.05
N LEU A 165 6.19 13.19 -7.87
CA LEU A 165 5.07 12.26 -7.69
C LEU A 165 3.78 12.72 -8.35
N ALA A 166 3.54 14.04 -8.45
CA ALA A 166 2.36 14.62 -9.06
C ALA A 166 2.21 14.26 -10.56
N ARG A 167 3.28 13.78 -11.20
CA ARG A 167 3.21 13.23 -12.57
C ARG A 167 2.40 11.92 -12.64
N TYR A 168 2.31 11.22 -11.52
CA TYR A 168 1.71 9.89 -11.39
C TYR A 168 0.46 9.87 -10.50
N TYR A 169 0.30 10.86 -9.60
CA TYR A 169 -0.78 10.92 -8.61
C TYR A 169 -1.48 12.28 -8.61
N ASP A 170 -2.76 12.28 -8.27
CA ASP A 170 -3.48 13.49 -7.85
C ASP A 170 -3.31 13.61 -6.33
N ILE A 171 -2.50 14.57 -5.88
CA ILE A 171 -1.99 14.60 -4.50
C ILE A 171 -2.81 15.54 -3.62
N GLU A 172 -3.23 15.04 -2.46
CA GLU A 172 -3.77 15.82 -1.33
C GLU A 172 -2.69 15.86 -0.23
N LEU A 173 -2.18 17.05 0.10
CA LEU A 173 -1.17 17.22 1.14
C LEU A 173 -1.85 17.24 2.50
N VAL A 174 -1.59 16.22 3.32
CA VAL A 174 -2.17 16.09 4.66
C VAL A 174 -1.14 16.57 5.68
N VAL A 175 -1.45 17.69 6.33
CA VAL A 175 -0.53 18.35 7.28
C VAL A 175 -1.24 18.79 8.55
N ASP A 176 -0.48 18.86 9.63
CA ASP A 176 -0.90 19.40 10.93
C ASP A 176 0.00 20.58 11.30
N GLN A 177 -0.08 21.64 10.47
CA GLN A 177 0.70 22.86 10.61
C GLN A 177 -0.08 24.06 10.07
N ASP A 178 0.17 25.25 10.62
CA ASP A 178 -0.61 26.45 10.31
C ASP A 178 -0.45 26.95 8.87
N SER A 179 0.73 26.74 8.29
CA SER A 179 1.03 27.20 6.93
C SER A 179 2.04 26.30 6.23
N VAL A 180 1.97 26.26 4.90
CA VAL A 180 2.99 25.67 4.04
C VAL A 180 3.56 26.77 3.17
N LEU A 181 4.88 26.95 3.23
CA LEU A 181 5.61 28.04 2.60
C LEU A 181 6.72 27.47 1.71
N ASP A 182 6.33 27.00 0.53
CA ASP A 182 7.26 26.58 -0.51
C ASP A 182 6.60 26.68 -1.89
N ALA A 183 7.24 27.39 -2.82
CA ALA A 183 6.71 27.59 -4.17
C ALA A 183 6.51 26.27 -4.95
N ARG A 184 7.27 25.22 -4.62
CA ARG A 184 7.13 23.88 -5.23
C ARG A 184 5.81 23.21 -4.87
N LEU A 185 5.20 23.63 -3.77
CA LEU A 185 3.97 23.06 -3.21
C LEU A 185 2.74 23.94 -3.50
N GLU A 186 2.92 25.06 -4.20
CA GLU A 186 1.80 25.89 -4.64
C GLU A 186 0.88 25.12 -5.59
N GLY A 187 -0.43 25.24 -5.37
CA GLY A 187 -1.45 24.58 -6.18
C GLY A 187 -1.84 23.17 -5.73
N PHE A 188 -1.15 22.58 -4.76
CA PHE A 188 -1.58 21.33 -4.14
C PHE A 188 -2.63 21.58 -3.05
N PRO A 189 -3.75 20.84 -3.03
CA PRO A 189 -4.73 20.92 -1.95
C PRO A 189 -4.12 20.56 -0.58
N MET A 190 -4.44 21.37 0.43
CA MET A 190 -4.03 21.12 1.82
C MET A 190 -5.20 20.58 2.62
N ARG A 191 -4.97 19.52 3.39
CA ARG A 191 -5.95 18.82 4.20
C ARG A 191 -5.43 18.58 5.61
N SER A 192 -6.34 18.47 6.56
CA SER A 192 -6.02 18.11 7.94
C SER A 192 -6.03 16.58 8.12
N PRO A 193 -5.42 16.07 9.21
CA PRO A 193 -5.58 14.68 9.64
C PRO A 193 -7.05 14.24 9.75
N ASP A 194 -7.92 15.10 10.27
CA ASP A 194 -9.35 14.80 10.43
C ASP A 194 -10.09 14.72 9.09
N TRP A 195 -9.68 15.53 8.11
CA TRP A 195 -10.17 15.37 6.74
C TRP A 195 -9.80 13.99 6.21
N LEU A 196 -8.55 13.53 6.40
CA LEU A 196 -8.14 12.22 5.92
C LEU A 196 -8.96 11.10 6.58
N ARG A 197 -9.21 11.17 7.90
CA ARG A 197 -10.09 10.21 8.59
C ARG A 197 -11.48 10.13 7.96
N ALA A 198 -12.07 11.27 7.65
CA ALA A 198 -13.41 11.33 7.06
C ALA A 198 -13.46 10.88 5.58
N HIS A 199 -12.37 11.10 4.84
CA HIS A 199 -12.31 10.89 3.38
C HIS A 199 -11.36 9.76 2.99
N ALA A 200 -10.98 8.88 3.93
CA ALA A 200 -10.08 7.76 3.68
C ALA A 200 -10.57 6.83 2.55
N HIS A 201 -11.90 6.75 2.36
CA HIS A 201 -12.55 5.97 1.30
C HIS A 201 -12.48 6.62 -0.08
N GLU A 202 -12.13 7.90 -0.18
CA GLU A 202 -11.99 8.65 -1.43
C GLU A 202 -10.55 8.73 -1.93
N VAL A 203 -9.59 8.32 -1.10
CA VAL A 203 -8.17 8.27 -1.45
C VAL A 203 -7.80 6.82 -1.80
N GLU A 204 -7.08 6.65 -2.89
CA GLU A 204 -6.67 5.31 -3.33
C GLU A 204 -5.37 4.88 -2.66
N ARG A 205 -4.52 5.85 -2.29
CA ARG A 205 -3.22 5.60 -1.66
C ARG A 205 -3.00 6.59 -0.53
N VAL A 206 -2.35 6.13 0.53
CA VAL A 206 -1.89 6.96 1.65
C VAL A 206 -0.41 6.68 1.88
N VAL A 207 0.41 7.71 1.95
CA VAL A 207 1.83 7.61 2.27
C VAL A 207 2.17 8.51 3.46
N TYR A 208 2.87 7.94 4.44
CA TYR A 208 3.32 8.61 5.66
C TYR A 208 4.83 8.78 5.64
N HIS A 209 5.32 9.99 5.82
CA HIS A 209 6.74 10.27 6.05
C HIS A 209 6.97 10.48 7.55
N VAL A 210 7.38 9.39 8.23
CA VAL A 210 7.50 9.36 9.69
C VAL A 210 8.98 9.40 10.10
N GLY A 211 9.31 10.32 11.01
CA GLY A 211 10.63 10.45 11.61
C GLY A 211 10.56 10.66 13.12
N ASN A 212 11.72 10.79 13.75
CA ASN A 212 11.87 10.96 15.20
C ASN A 212 11.85 12.46 15.61
N SER A 213 10.75 13.16 15.34
CA SER A 213 10.58 14.57 15.74
C SER A 213 9.11 14.94 15.99
N HIS A 214 8.87 16.04 16.69
CA HIS A 214 7.52 16.55 16.97
C HIS A 214 6.68 16.81 15.71
N ALA A 215 7.33 17.08 14.57
CA ALA A 215 6.68 17.31 13.30
C ALA A 215 5.79 16.14 12.83
N HIS A 216 6.00 14.94 13.37
CA HIS A 216 5.27 13.72 13.02
C HIS A 216 4.22 13.31 14.05
N GLN A 217 3.98 14.13 15.08
CA GLN A 217 3.17 13.75 16.26
C GLN A 217 1.75 13.24 15.93
N HIS A 218 1.07 13.87 14.96
CA HIS A 218 -0.29 13.50 14.55
C HIS A 218 -0.34 12.13 13.84
N MET A 219 0.78 11.71 13.22
CA MET A 219 0.86 10.49 12.43
C MET A 219 0.75 9.23 13.31
N PHE A 220 1.23 9.28 14.56
CA PHE A 220 1.21 8.12 15.48
C PHE A 220 -0.21 7.64 15.82
N ALA A 221 -1.17 8.57 15.89
CA ALA A 221 -2.58 8.24 16.04
C ALA A 221 -3.22 7.96 14.67
N LEU A 222 -2.97 8.84 13.69
CA LEU A 222 -3.62 8.79 12.38
C LEU A 222 -3.39 7.47 11.63
N ILE A 223 -2.20 6.87 11.70
CA ILE A 223 -1.91 5.60 11.00
C ILE A 223 -2.75 4.42 11.52
N ARG A 224 -3.18 4.47 12.79
CA ARG A 224 -4.05 3.45 13.37
C ARG A 224 -5.48 3.54 12.87
N ASP A 225 -5.90 4.75 12.49
CA ASP A 225 -7.24 5.02 11.95
C ASP A 225 -7.26 4.81 10.42
N VAL A 226 -6.18 5.20 9.74
CA VAL A 226 -6.05 5.14 8.28
C VAL A 226 -4.70 4.49 7.92
N PRO A 227 -4.65 3.15 7.76
CA PRO A 227 -3.43 2.45 7.33
C PRO A 227 -2.89 2.95 5.99
N GLY A 228 -1.58 2.94 5.82
CA GLY A 228 -0.93 3.40 4.58
C GLY A 228 0.52 2.94 4.47
N ILE A 229 1.18 3.32 3.38
CA ILE A 229 2.61 3.07 3.21
C ILE A 229 3.40 3.99 4.14
N VAL A 230 4.37 3.45 4.88
CA VAL A 230 5.25 4.24 5.75
C VAL A 230 6.62 4.35 5.09
N VAL A 231 7.03 5.57 4.79
CA VAL A 231 8.43 5.91 4.55
C VAL A 231 9.07 6.18 5.91
N LEU A 232 9.85 5.21 6.36
CA LEU A 232 10.48 5.19 7.68
C LEU A 232 11.83 5.91 7.61
N HIS A 233 11.88 7.15 8.09
CA HIS A 233 13.10 7.98 8.08
C HIS A 233 14.01 7.71 9.27
N ASP A 234 13.46 7.25 10.39
CA ASP A 234 14.19 6.88 11.59
C ASP A 234 13.61 5.58 12.16
N PHE A 235 14.48 4.73 12.70
CA PHE A 235 14.08 3.47 13.31
C PHE A 235 13.73 3.62 14.80
N TYR A 236 14.22 4.64 15.51
CA TYR A 236 14.02 4.81 16.95
C TYR A 236 13.06 5.96 17.25
N PHE A 237 11.81 5.66 17.59
CA PHE A 237 10.80 6.68 17.97
C PHE A 237 10.70 6.96 19.48
N SER A 238 11.61 6.41 20.25
CA SER A 238 11.55 6.43 21.71
C SER A 238 11.74 7.82 22.28
N GLY A 239 12.61 8.62 21.64
CA GLY A 239 12.84 10.02 21.98
C GLY A 239 11.60 10.88 21.74
N VAL A 240 11.03 10.81 20.53
CA VAL A 240 9.80 11.59 20.23
C VAL A 240 8.63 11.15 21.11
N LEU A 241 8.42 9.86 21.34
CA LEU A 241 7.32 9.38 22.18
C LEU A 241 7.52 9.75 23.66
N ASP A 242 8.76 9.76 24.17
CA ASP A 242 9.06 10.29 25.50
C ASP A 242 8.70 11.77 25.61
N ASN A 243 9.05 12.57 24.59
CA ASN A 243 8.78 14.00 24.60
C ASN A 243 7.27 14.29 24.54
N LEU A 244 6.54 13.63 23.63
CA LEU A 244 5.09 13.78 23.48
C LEU A 244 4.34 13.42 24.76
N GLU A 245 4.84 12.46 25.55
CA GLU A 245 4.27 12.12 26.84
C GLU A 245 4.55 13.21 27.89
N ARG A 246 5.79 13.73 27.97
CA ARG A 246 6.16 14.78 28.93
C ARG A 246 5.41 16.08 28.71
N GLU A 247 5.13 16.40 27.45
CA GLU A 247 4.37 17.59 27.06
C GLU A 247 2.84 17.38 27.21
N GLY A 248 2.40 16.18 27.57
CA GLY A 248 0.98 15.86 27.76
C GLY A 248 0.20 15.69 26.45
N TYR A 249 0.87 15.72 25.30
CA TYR A 249 0.24 15.55 23.99
C TYR A 249 -0.26 14.11 23.77
N LEU A 250 0.56 13.11 24.12
CA LEU A 250 0.16 11.69 24.13
C LEU A 250 0.43 11.06 25.50
N PRO A 251 -0.58 11.00 26.39
CA PRO A 251 -0.43 10.37 27.70
C PRO A 251 0.00 8.91 27.58
N GLN A 252 0.98 8.51 28.39
CA GLN A 252 1.53 7.15 28.45
C GLN A 252 2.11 6.62 27.12
N ALA A 253 2.45 7.50 26.18
CA ALA A 253 2.99 7.11 24.87
C ALA A 253 4.22 6.20 24.98
N PHE A 254 5.15 6.51 25.88
CA PHE A 254 6.42 5.78 25.99
C PHE A 254 6.19 4.35 26.49
N VAL A 255 5.48 4.20 27.61
CA VAL A 255 5.27 2.88 28.22
C VAL A 255 4.36 1.99 27.36
N LYS A 256 3.36 2.59 26.70
CA LYS A 256 2.48 1.85 25.78
C LYS A 256 3.26 1.37 24.55
N ALA A 257 4.05 2.24 23.92
CA ALA A 257 4.84 1.84 22.76
C ALA A 257 5.95 0.85 23.13
N LEU A 258 6.54 0.96 24.33
CA LEU A 258 7.48 -0.03 24.85
C LEU A 258 6.84 -1.41 24.99
N TYR A 259 5.62 -1.47 25.52
CA TYR A 259 4.87 -2.73 25.59
C TYR A 259 4.50 -3.26 24.20
N GLU A 260 4.02 -2.40 23.30
CA GLU A 260 3.68 -2.79 21.92
C GLU A 260 4.91 -3.33 21.16
N SER A 261 6.08 -2.70 21.31
CA SER A 261 7.31 -3.11 20.62
C SER A 261 8.01 -4.31 21.24
N HIS A 262 8.05 -4.40 22.58
CA HIS A 262 8.97 -5.30 23.30
C HIS A 262 8.28 -6.13 24.39
N GLY A 263 6.95 -6.04 24.52
CA GLY A 263 6.16 -6.80 25.47
C GLY A 263 6.60 -6.63 26.92
N TYR A 264 6.34 -7.66 27.74
CA TYR A 264 6.69 -7.67 29.16
C TYR A 264 8.21 -7.61 29.41
N THR A 265 9.03 -8.16 28.53
CA THR A 265 10.49 -8.15 28.69
C THR A 265 11.04 -6.72 28.57
N GLY A 266 10.52 -5.93 27.63
CA GLY A 266 10.81 -4.50 27.51
C GLY A 266 10.43 -3.73 28.78
N LEU A 267 9.22 -3.96 29.31
CA LEU A 267 8.76 -3.31 30.54
C LEU A 267 9.61 -3.69 31.77
N LEU A 268 10.00 -4.96 31.90
CA LEU A 268 10.86 -5.42 32.99
C LEU A 268 12.25 -4.79 32.92
N SER A 269 12.85 -4.73 31.72
CA SER A 269 14.12 -4.04 31.51
C SER A 269 14.00 -2.56 31.84
N HIS A 270 12.93 -1.89 31.40
CA HIS A 270 12.68 -0.49 31.73
C HIS A 270 12.54 -0.26 33.23
N ARG A 271 11.82 -1.12 33.96
CA ARG A 271 11.71 -1.04 35.42
C ARG A 271 13.07 -1.19 36.11
N LYS A 272 13.96 -2.02 35.58
CA LYS A 272 15.29 -2.30 36.14
C LYS A 272 16.32 -1.22 35.80
N GLU A 273 16.34 -0.75 34.55
CA GLU A 273 17.37 0.13 33.98
C GLU A 273 16.96 1.61 34.06
N GLY A 274 15.66 1.90 34.12
CA GLY A 274 15.12 3.26 34.19
C GLY A 274 14.83 3.87 32.80
N ARG A 275 14.22 5.07 32.82
CA ARG A 275 13.69 5.74 31.62
C ARG A 275 14.77 6.09 30.60
N ASN A 276 15.78 6.87 30.99
CA ASN A 276 16.80 7.34 30.04
C ASN A 276 17.52 6.20 29.30
N PRO A 277 18.01 5.13 29.97
CA PRO A 277 18.60 4.00 29.26
C PRO A 277 17.62 3.32 28.29
N SER A 278 16.33 3.22 28.66
CA SER A 278 15.30 2.64 27.80
C SER A 278 15.07 3.44 26.53
N ILE A 279 15.08 4.78 26.62
CA ILE A 279 14.93 5.68 25.47
C ILE A 279 16.01 5.43 24.42
N TRP A 280 17.27 5.25 24.85
CA TRP A 280 18.40 5.03 23.93
C TRP A 280 18.46 3.61 23.37
N LYS A 281 17.86 2.64 24.07
CA LYS A 281 18.01 1.21 23.78
C LYS A 281 16.92 0.67 22.86
N TYR A 282 15.67 0.93 23.18
CA TYR A 282 14.54 0.23 22.55
C TYR A 282 14.00 1.01 21.36
N PRO A 283 13.79 0.42 20.17
CA PRO A 283 13.05 1.06 19.10
C PRO A 283 11.55 0.95 19.36
N LEU A 284 10.89 2.09 19.61
CA LEU A 284 9.46 2.16 19.92
C LEU A 284 8.58 2.37 18.68
N ASN A 285 8.88 1.66 17.59
CA ASN A 285 8.24 1.88 16.29
C ASN A 285 7.17 0.83 15.91
N LYS A 286 6.95 -0.23 16.70
CA LYS A 286 6.08 -1.36 16.32
C LYS A 286 4.63 -0.94 16.12
N GLY A 287 4.12 0.01 16.89
CA GLY A 287 2.79 0.58 16.67
C GLY A 287 2.62 1.25 15.29
N VAL A 288 3.70 1.80 14.71
CA VAL A 288 3.67 2.33 13.33
C VAL A 288 3.80 1.20 12.32
N LEU A 289 4.72 0.26 12.55
CA LEU A 289 4.97 -0.86 11.63
C LEU A 289 3.76 -1.78 11.49
N ASP A 290 3.08 -2.11 12.60
CA ASP A 290 1.93 -3.02 12.60
C ASP A 290 0.69 -2.43 11.92
N ASN A 291 0.63 -1.10 11.78
CA ASN A 291 -0.45 -0.40 11.08
C ASN A 291 -0.03 0.07 9.67
N ALA A 292 1.18 -0.25 9.23
CA ALA A 292 1.64 0.07 7.89
C ALA A 292 1.10 -0.97 6.88
N ALA A 293 0.56 -0.50 5.75
CA ALA A 293 0.22 -1.36 4.61
C ALA A 293 1.46 -1.83 3.84
N GLY A 294 2.60 -1.18 4.08
CA GLY A 294 3.91 -1.48 3.52
C GLY A 294 4.94 -0.47 4.01
N VAL A 295 6.22 -0.84 3.98
CA VAL A 295 7.30 -0.02 4.54
C VAL A 295 8.37 0.26 3.49
N ILE A 296 8.77 1.52 3.40
CA ILE A 296 9.88 2.00 2.58
C ILE A 296 10.96 2.55 3.53
N VAL A 297 12.20 2.16 3.32
CA VAL A 297 13.37 2.66 4.04
C VAL A 297 14.40 3.24 3.08
N HIS A 298 15.25 4.12 3.59
CA HIS A 298 16.30 4.75 2.77
C HIS A 298 17.63 3.98 2.74
N ALA A 299 17.80 2.98 3.60
CA ALA A 299 18.95 2.09 3.64
C ALA A 299 18.59 0.73 4.22
N ASP A 300 19.27 -0.33 3.76
CA ASP A 300 19.04 -1.71 4.23
C ASP A 300 19.38 -1.90 5.70
N PHE A 301 20.19 -1.02 6.31
CA PHE A 301 20.46 -1.04 7.74
C PHE A 301 19.19 -1.03 8.60
N SER A 302 18.12 -0.36 8.16
CA SER A 302 16.83 -0.39 8.88
C SER A 302 16.16 -1.78 8.84
N LYS A 303 16.37 -2.55 7.77
CA LYS A 303 15.90 -3.93 7.66
C LYS A 303 16.71 -4.84 8.58
N GLU A 304 18.02 -4.64 8.68
CA GLU A 304 18.88 -5.35 9.64
C GLU A 304 18.42 -5.13 11.08
N LEU A 305 18.10 -3.88 11.44
CA LEU A 305 17.54 -3.55 12.75
C LEU A 305 16.17 -4.20 12.98
N ALA A 306 15.28 -4.22 11.98
CA ALA A 306 14.00 -4.92 12.09
C ALA A 306 14.22 -6.42 12.34
N THR A 307 15.15 -7.05 11.62
CA THR A 307 15.51 -8.45 11.84
C THR A 307 16.06 -8.69 13.24
N GLN A 308 16.92 -7.81 13.73
CA GLN A 308 17.52 -7.91 15.05
C GLN A 308 16.49 -7.79 16.18
N TRP A 309 15.57 -6.83 16.07
CA TRP A 309 14.63 -6.50 17.15
C TRP A 309 13.34 -7.31 17.12
N TYR A 310 12.87 -7.68 15.93
CA TYR A 310 11.54 -8.26 15.72
C TYR A 310 11.58 -9.65 15.07
N GLY A 311 12.74 -10.13 14.63
CA GLY A 311 12.95 -11.49 14.13
C GLY A 311 13.19 -11.58 12.61
N PRO A 312 13.60 -12.76 12.10
CA PRO A 312 14.11 -12.95 10.74
C PRO A 312 13.21 -12.45 9.59
N GLU A 313 11.89 -12.51 9.77
CA GLU A 313 10.89 -12.16 8.76
C GLU A 313 10.34 -10.74 8.93
N ALA A 314 10.81 -9.99 9.93
CA ALA A 314 10.23 -8.69 10.28
C ALA A 314 10.34 -7.61 9.18
N ALA A 315 11.36 -7.74 8.31
CA ALA A 315 11.57 -6.84 7.18
C ALA A 315 11.04 -7.41 5.86
N GLU A 316 10.31 -8.53 5.87
CA GLU A 316 9.76 -9.11 4.65
C GLU A 316 8.80 -8.12 3.98
N GLY A 317 8.95 -7.96 2.65
CA GLY A 317 8.15 -6.99 1.88
C GLY A 317 8.61 -5.53 1.96
N TRP A 318 9.54 -5.17 2.86
CA TRP A 318 10.07 -3.79 2.94
C TRP A 318 10.86 -3.42 1.68
N GLN A 319 10.64 -2.21 1.17
CA GLN A 319 11.34 -1.70 -0.01
C GLN A 319 12.43 -0.71 0.38
N THR A 320 13.60 -0.80 -0.26
CA THR A 320 14.68 0.17 -0.04
C THR A 320 14.72 1.13 -1.21
N ILE A 321 14.45 2.40 -0.94
CA ILE A 321 14.53 3.48 -1.93
C ILE A 321 15.52 4.51 -1.39
N PRO A 322 16.71 4.68 -2.00
CA PRO A 322 17.69 5.64 -1.54
C PRO A 322 17.12 7.06 -1.40
N LEU A 323 17.58 7.79 -0.39
CA LEU A 323 17.15 9.16 -0.15
C LEU A 323 17.40 10.03 -1.38
N LEU A 324 16.41 10.84 -1.74
CA LEU A 324 16.48 11.75 -2.88
C LEU A 324 17.65 12.70 -2.66
N ARG A 325 18.57 12.74 -3.62
CA ARG A 325 19.63 13.74 -3.65
C ARG A 325 19.30 14.72 -4.75
N GLY A 326 18.77 15.87 -4.39
CA GLY A 326 18.67 17.00 -5.30
C GLY A 326 20.04 17.24 -5.95
N ARG A 327 20.09 17.21 -7.28
CA ARG A 327 21.25 17.74 -8.01
C ARG A 327 21.01 19.23 -8.19
N PRO A 328 21.85 20.12 -7.63
CA PRO A 328 21.76 21.54 -7.94
C PRO A 328 21.78 21.74 -9.45
N GLN A 329 20.97 22.66 -9.98
CA GLN A 329 20.98 22.95 -11.41
C GLN A 329 22.41 23.26 -11.88
N GLY A 330 22.86 22.59 -12.94
CA GLY A 330 24.22 22.73 -13.48
C GLY A 330 25.31 21.91 -12.77
N SER A 331 25.02 21.22 -11.65
CA SER A 331 26.01 20.42 -10.90
C SER A 331 26.48 19.15 -11.59
N GLY A 332 25.84 18.76 -12.70
CA GLY A 332 26.19 17.59 -13.51
C GLY A 332 27.25 17.87 -14.58
N THR A 333 27.69 19.12 -14.74
CA THR A 333 28.67 19.48 -15.78
C THR A 333 30.11 19.16 -15.34
N PRO A 334 31.00 18.80 -16.28
CA PRO A 334 32.43 18.67 -15.99
C PRO A 334 33.02 19.92 -15.29
N GLN A 335 32.54 21.11 -15.65
CA GLN A 335 32.95 22.39 -15.08
C GLN A 335 32.52 22.55 -13.63
N ALA A 336 31.27 22.22 -13.29
CA ALA A 336 30.80 22.25 -11.91
C ALA A 336 31.54 21.22 -11.03
N ARG A 337 31.85 20.05 -11.60
CA ARG A 337 32.66 19.02 -10.93
C ARG A 337 34.09 19.52 -10.68
N ALA A 338 34.75 20.12 -11.68
CA ALA A 338 36.09 20.68 -11.54
C ALA A 338 36.14 21.80 -10.49
N ALA A 339 35.17 22.72 -10.51
CA ALA A 339 35.05 23.79 -9.52
C ALA A 339 34.83 23.26 -8.09
N ALA A 340 33.99 22.22 -7.93
CA ALA A 340 33.79 21.57 -6.63
C ALA A 340 35.06 20.87 -6.13
N ARG A 341 35.78 20.17 -7.02
CA ARG A 341 37.06 19.51 -6.68
C ARG A 341 38.12 20.52 -6.27
N ALA A 342 38.25 21.63 -6.99
CA ALA A 342 39.16 22.71 -6.64
C ALA A 342 38.85 23.33 -5.26
N ARG A 343 37.56 23.59 -4.97
CA ARG A 343 37.13 24.08 -3.64
C ARG A 343 37.42 23.11 -2.50
N LEU A 344 37.41 21.82 -2.78
CA LEU A 344 37.63 20.75 -1.79
C LEU A 344 39.09 20.29 -1.73
N GLY A 345 40.00 20.88 -2.52
CA GLY A 345 41.41 20.49 -2.57
C GLY A 345 41.64 19.09 -3.15
N ILE A 346 40.72 18.56 -3.94
CA ILE A 346 40.84 17.23 -4.56
C ILE A 346 41.52 17.41 -5.92
N GLY A 347 42.76 16.90 -6.05
CA GLY A 347 43.56 17.02 -7.28
C GLY A 347 42.89 16.43 -8.52
N GLU A 348 43.25 16.87 -9.72
CA GLU A 348 42.69 16.34 -10.98
C GLU A 348 43.07 14.87 -11.16
N GLY A 349 42.08 14.01 -11.41
CA GLY A 349 42.27 12.57 -11.57
C GLY A 349 41.22 12.01 -12.50
#